data_AF-A0A9W3TJK3-F1
#
_entry.id   AF-A0A9W3TJK3-F1
#
_cell.length_a   1.000
_cell.length_b   1.000
_cell.length_c   1.000
_cell.angle_alpha   90.00
_cell.angle_beta   90.00
_cell.angle_gamma   90.00
#
_symmetry.space_group_name_H-M   'P 1'
#
loop_
_entity.id
_entity.type
_entity.pdbx_description
1 polymer ?
#
loop_
_entity_poly.entity_id
_entity_poly.type
_entity_poly.pdbx_seq_one_letter_code
_entity_poly.pdbx_strand_id
1 'polypeptide(L)'
;MMGIESRVLPEHLEKALELEEERRECIQNLHLLYKQMNQANKESNKTLYLELHNAYQKQSIRDLEISKQLSAMYFKKQKSDREAERAEVFRVADRLEKVGGRKEVVERIRKNA
;
A
#
# COMPACT_ATOMS: atom_id res chain seq x y z
N MET A 1 -5.23 10.34 9.65
CA MET A 1 -4.82 9.42 8.57
C MET A 1 -4.61 8.06 9.22
N MET A 2 -5.28 6.98 8.78
CA MET A 2 -5.11 5.69 9.45
C MET A 2 -3.70 5.13 9.21
N GLY A 3 -3.07 4.62 10.29
CA GLY A 3 -1.70 4.10 10.28
C GLY A 3 -1.53 2.88 9.39
N ILE A 4 -0.30 2.47 9.14
CA ILE A 4 0.00 1.29 8.30
C ILE A 4 -0.65 0.01 8.84
N GLU A 5 -0.80 -0.08 10.16
CA GLU A 5 -1.51 -1.14 10.91
C GLU A 5 -2.93 -1.40 10.39
N SER A 6 -3.63 -0.37 9.91
CA SER A 6 -4.97 -0.50 9.35
C SER A 6 -4.99 -0.99 7.90
N ARG A 7 -3.86 -0.89 7.19
CA ARG A 7 -3.75 -1.11 5.75
C ARG A 7 -3.16 -2.46 5.39
N VAL A 8 -2.51 -3.13 6.32
CA VAL A 8 -1.92 -4.46 6.11
C VAL A 8 -2.51 -5.49 7.06
N LEU A 9 -2.35 -6.76 6.71
CA LEU A 9 -2.64 -7.85 7.63
C LEU A 9 -1.57 -7.89 8.74
N PRO A 10 -1.89 -8.36 9.96
CA PRO A 10 -0.96 -8.37 11.08
C PRO A 10 0.39 -9.04 10.77
N GLU A 11 0.38 -10.14 10.02
CA GLU A 11 1.58 -10.88 9.63
C GLU A 11 2.51 -10.11 8.68
N HIS A 12 2.03 -9.04 8.04
CA HIS A 12 2.84 -8.19 7.16
C HIS A 12 3.25 -6.87 7.84
N LEU A 13 2.83 -6.61 9.09
CA LEU A 13 2.98 -5.31 9.74
C LEU A 13 4.44 -4.87 9.88
N GLU A 14 5.27 -5.73 10.47
CA GLU A 14 6.69 -5.44 10.68
C GLU A 14 7.38 -5.13 9.36
N LYS A 15 7.17 -5.99 8.34
CA LYS A 15 7.78 -5.76 7.04
C LYS A 15 7.30 -4.49 6.36
N ALA A 16 6.02 -4.17 6.50
CA ALA A 16 5.46 -2.95 5.91
C ALA A 16 6.02 -1.69 6.59
N LEU A 17 6.27 -1.73 7.91
CA LEU A 17 6.90 -0.62 8.64
C LEU A 17 8.32 -0.36 8.14
N GLU A 18 9.14 -1.41 8.01
CA GLU A 18 10.49 -1.29 7.44
C GLU A 18 10.46 -0.68 6.03
N LEU A 19 9.53 -1.14 5.18
CA LEU A 19 9.39 -0.66 3.82
C LEU A 19 8.95 0.82 3.77
N GLU A 20 8.02 1.27 4.61
CA GLU A 20 7.62 2.69 4.66
C GLU A 20 8.76 3.60 5.18
N GLU A 21 9.58 3.10 6.12
CA GLU A 21 10.78 3.82 6.57
C GLU A 21 11.80 3.94 5.45
N GLU A 22 12.17 2.82 4.82
CA GLU A 22 13.09 2.79 3.69
C GLU A 22 12.61 3.67 2.53
N ARG A 23 11.29 3.65 2.24
CA ARG A 23 10.70 4.49 1.20
C ARG A 23 10.85 5.98 1.52
N ARG A 24 10.68 6.37 2.79
CA ARG A 24 10.87 7.75 3.24
C ARG A 24 12.30 8.21 2.99
N GLU A 25 13.28 7.35 3.28
CA GLU A 25 14.69 7.61 2.99
C GLU A 25 14.94 7.74 1.48
N CYS A 26 14.38 6.85 0.65
CA CYS A 26 14.47 6.96 -0.81
C CYS A 26 13.98 8.32 -1.32
N ILE A 27 12.82 8.78 -0.85
CA ILE A 27 12.25 10.08 -1.25
C ILE A 27 13.14 11.25 -0.81
N GLN A 28 13.67 11.20 0.42
CA GLN A 28 14.61 12.21 0.91
C GLN A 28 15.89 12.23 0.06
N ASN A 29 16.45 11.06 -0.26
CA ASN A 29 17.63 10.92 -1.09
C ASN A 29 17.38 11.44 -2.51
N LEU A 30 16.24 11.14 -3.12
CA LEU A 30 15.85 11.65 -4.43
C LEU A 30 15.85 13.19 -4.46
N HIS A 31 15.26 13.84 -3.45
CA HIS A 31 15.27 15.31 -3.36
C HIS A 31 16.68 15.89 -3.21
N LEU A 32 17.54 15.25 -2.40
CA LEU A 32 18.91 15.69 -2.21
C LEU A 32 19.73 15.54 -3.50
N LEU A 33 19.67 14.36 -4.11
CA LEU A 33 20.39 14.04 -5.35
C LEU A 33 19.97 14.99 -6.47
N TYR A 34 18.68 15.28 -6.61
CA TYR A 34 18.19 16.23 -7.61
C TYR A 34 18.80 17.63 -7.43
N LYS A 35 18.90 18.13 -6.19
CA LYS A 35 19.55 19.42 -5.89
C LYS A 35 21.03 19.39 -6.25
N GLN A 36 21.74 18.32 -5.90
CA GLN A 36 23.16 18.17 -6.20
C GLN A 36 23.41 18.05 -7.71
N MET A 37 22.56 17.35 -8.45
CA MET A 37 22.62 17.27 -9.91
C MET A 37 22.47 18.66 -10.54
N ASN A 38 21.49 19.45 -10.07
CA ASN A 38 21.31 20.82 -10.55
C ASN A 38 22.54 21.69 -10.28
N GLN A 39 23.21 21.51 -9.13
CA GLN A 39 24.44 22.21 -8.81
C GLN A 39 25.59 21.78 -9.73
N ALA A 40 25.82 20.48 -9.89
CA ALA A 40 26.84 19.95 -10.80
C ALA A 40 26.63 20.42 -12.25
N ASN A 41 25.36 20.50 -12.68
CA ASN A 41 25.02 21.04 -14.00
C ASN A 41 25.35 22.53 -14.14
N LYS A 42 25.07 23.36 -13.12
CA LYS A 42 25.43 24.79 -13.10
C LYS A 42 26.95 24.99 -13.17
N GLU A 43 27.70 24.11 -12.52
CA GLU A 43 29.17 24.10 -12.54
C GLU A 43 29.77 23.47 -13.80
N SER A 44 28.92 23.00 -14.74
CA SER A 44 29.35 22.24 -15.93
C SER A 44 30.17 20.98 -15.60
N ASN A 45 30.04 20.45 -14.38
CA ASN A 45 30.71 19.23 -13.94
C ASN A 45 29.94 17.99 -14.40
N LYS A 46 30.14 17.62 -15.66
CA LYS A 46 29.42 16.52 -16.32
C LYS A 46 29.66 15.16 -15.66
N THR A 47 30.87 14.87 -15.22
CA THR A 47 31.21 13.58 -14.57
C THR A 47 30.41 13.41 -13.29
N LEU A 48 30.44 14.42 -12.41
CA LEU A 48 29.67 14.41 -11.17
C LEU A 48 28.16 14.33 -11.43
N TYR A 49 27.66 15.06 -12.43
CA TYR A 49 26.25 14.99 -12.82
C TYR A 49 25.83 13.56 -13.17
N LEU A 50 26.62 12.83 -13.96
CA LEU A 50 26.31 11.46 -14.37
C LEU A 50 26.34 10.49 -13.19
N GLU A 51 27.30 10.62 -12.28
CA GLU A 51 27.37 9.81 -11.05
C GLU A 51 26.14 10.02 -10.16
N LEU A 52 25.76 11.28 -9.93
CA LEU A 52 24.57 11.64 -9.17
C LEU A 52 23.28 11.17 -9.85
N HIS A 53 23.19 11.27 -11.17
CA HIS A 53 22.06 10.76 -11.94
C HIS A 53 21.92 9.24 -11.80
N ASN A 54 23.03 8.49 -11.86
CA ASN A 54 22.99 7.04 -11.64
C ASN A 54 22.54 6.69 -10.21
N ALA A 55 22.99 7.43 -9.20
CA ALA A 55 22.50 7.26 -7.82
C ALA A 55 21.00 7.59 -7.71
N TYR A 56 20.55 8.65 -8.37
CA TYR A 56 19.14 9.05 -8.43
C TYR A 56 18.27 7.95 -9.03
N GLN A 57 18.70 7.37 -10.15
CA GLN A 57 18.00 6.26 -10.79
C GLN A 57 17.88 5.03 -9.87
N LYS A 58 18.94 4.68 -9.12
CA LYS A 58 18.89 3.58 -8.15
C LYS A 58 17.85 3.83 -7.05
N GLN A 59 17.82 5.04 -6.49
CA GLN A 59 16.82 5.41 -5.48
C GLN A 59 15.39 5.40 -6.05
N SER A 60 15.21 5.84 -7.30
CA SER A 60 13.90 5.85 -7.96
C SER A 60 13.38 4.44 -8.25
N ILE A 61 14.26 3.54 -8.71
CA ILE A 61 13.91 2.13 -8.89
C ILE A 61 13.52 1.50 -7.55
N ARG A 62 14.28 1.79 -6.49
CA ARG A 62 14.01 1.24 -5.16
C ARG A 62 12.68 1.72 -4.59
N ASP A 63 12.37 3.02 -4.67
CA ASP A 63 11.04 3.55 -4.27
C ASP A 63 9.89 2.87 -5.03
N LEU A 64 10.06 2.62 -6.33
CA LEU A 64 9.06 1.92 -7.14
C LEU A 64 8.88 0.46 -6.69
N GLU A 65 9.97 -0.25 -6.41
CA GLU A 65 9.92 -1.63 -5.91
C GLU A 65 9.21 -1.71 -4.55
N ILE A 66 9.54 -0.79 -3.64
CA ILE A 66 8.90 -0.71 -2.33
C ILE A 66 7.41 -0.41 -2.49
N SER A 67 7.05 0.55 -3.34
CA SER A 67 5.65 0.91 -3.62
C SER A 67 4.84 -0.27 -4.13
N LYS A 68 5.42 -1.11 -5.01
CA LYS A 68 4.78 -2.35 -5.49
C LYS A 68 4.56 -3.36 -4.36
N GLN A 69 5.55 -3.56 -3.50
CA GLN A 69 5.46 -4.49 -2.37
C GLN A 69 4.37 -4.05 -1.38
N LEU A 70 4.37 -2.79 -0.97
CA LEU A 70 3.36 -2.22 -0.08
C LEU A 70 1.96 -2.33 -0.71
N SER A 71 1.80 -1.98 -1.98
CA SER A 71 0.52 -2.10 -2.69
C SER A 71 -0.01 -3.54 -2.70
N ALA A 72 0.87 -4.54 -2.85
CA ALA A 72 0.47 -5.94 -2.81
C ALA A 72 -0.04 -6.35 -1.41
N MET A 73 0.63 -5.88 -0.34
CA MET A 73 0.17 -6.10 1.04
C MET A 73 -1.18 -5.44 1.30
N TYR A 74 -1.37 -4.20 0.82
CA TYR A 74 -2.62 -3.47 0.94
C TYR A 74 -3.77 -4.16 0.21
N PHE A 75 -3.51 -4.69 -0.99
CA PHE A 75 -4.52 -5.44 -1.75
C PHE A 75 -4.94 -6.71 -1.03
N LYS A 76 -3.99 -7.44 -0.42
CA LYS A 76 -4.30 -8.63 0.40
C LYS A 76 -5.20 -8.28 1.59
N LYS A 77 -4.90 -7.20 2.33
CA LYS A 77 -5.74 -6.72 3.43
C LYS A 77 -7.14 -6.37 2.96
N GLN A 78 -7.25 -5.58 1.90
CA GLN A 78 -8.54 -5.18 1.34
C GLN A 78 -9.38 -6.40 0.91
N LYS A 79 -8.76 -7.40 0.30
CA LYS A 79 -9.44 -8.65 -0.08
C LYS A 79 -9.94 -9.40 1.17
N SER A 80 -9.09 -9.56 2.17
CA SER A 80 -9.46 -10.22 3.43
C SER A 80 -10.61 -9.51 4.14
N ASP A 81 -10.59 -8.17 4.18
CA ASP A 81 -11.65 -7.38 4.80
C ASP A 81 -12.99 -7.54 4.08
N ARG A 82 -12.97 -7.54 2.75
CA ARG A 82 -14.18 -7.80 1.95
C ARG A 82 -14.73 -9.21 2.18
N GLU A 83 -13.86 -10.21 2.30
CA GLU A 83 -14.27 -11.59 2.60
C GLU A 83 -14.87 -11.70 4.00
N ALA A 84 -14.28 -11.03 5.00
CA ALA A 84 -14.80 -10.98 6.37
C ALA A 84 -16.15 -10.25 6.45
N GLU A 85 -16.28 -9.11 5.78
CA GLU A 85 -17.53 -8.36 5.67
C GLU A 85 -18.63 -9.22 5.03
N ARG A 86 -18.31 -9.88 3.91
CA ARG A 86 -19.23 -10.77 3.21
C ARG A 86 -19.68 -11.94 4.09
N ALA A 87 -18.76 -12.57 4.82
CA ALA A 87 -19.08 -13.64 5.74
C ALA A 87 -20.03 -13.18 6.87
N GLU A 88 -19.85 -11.97 7.39
CA GLU A 88 -20.75 -11.41 8.40
C GLU A 88 -22.13 -11.09 7.83
N VAL A 89 -22.22 -10.58 6.60
CA VAL A 89 -23.51 -10.37 5.91
C VAL A 89 -24.28 -11.69 5.77
N PHE A 90 -23.60 -12.77 5.37
CA PHE A 90 -24.22 -14.10 5.31
C PHE A 90 -24.66 -14.60 6.70
N ARG A 91 -23.82 -14.42 7.73
CA ARG A 91 -24.18 -14.78 9.11
C ARG A 91 -25.42 -14.04 9.60
N VAL A 92 -25.56 -12.75 9.30
CA VAL A 92 -26.74 -11.95 9.63
C VAL A 92 -27.97 -12.48 8.90
N ALA A 93 -27.86 -12.80 7.61
CA ALA A 93 -28.95 -13.38 6.84
C ALA A 93 -29.42 -14.73 7.42
N ASP A 94 -28.48 -15.61 7.79
CA ASP A 94 -28.78 -16.91 8.40
C ASP A 94 -29.47 -16.78 9.76
N ARG A 95 -29.05 -15.81 10.58
CA ARG A 95 -29.71 -15.52 11.86
C ARG A 95 -31.13 -14.99 11.64
N LEU A 96 -31.31 -14.09 10.67
CA LEU A 96 -32.61 -13.54 10.32
C LEU A 96 -33.58 -14.64 9.86
N GLU A 97 -33.12 -15.57 9.05
CA GLU A 97 -33.92 -16.73 8.61
C GLU A 97 -34.31 -17.63 9.79
N LYS A 98 -33.38 -17.93 10.69
CA LYS A 98 -33.63 -18.77 11.88
C LYS A 98 -34.69 -18.22 12.83
N VAL A 99 -34.81 -16.90 12.95
CA VAL A 99 -35.82 -16.25 13.81
C VAL A 99 -37.15 -16.00 13.09
N GLY A 100 -37.36 -16.58 11.91
CA GLY A 100 -38.60 -16.44 11.13
C GLY A 100 -38.70 -15.14 10.32
N GLY A 101 -37.56 -14.52 9.99
CA GLY A 101 -37.50 -13.33 9.14
C GLY A 101 -38.08 -13.58 7.74
N ARG A 102 -38.55 -12.51 7.09
CA ARG A 102 -39.15 -12.59 5.75
C ARG A 102 -38.14 -13.12 4.73
N LYS A 103 -38.48 -14.21 4.04
CA LYS A 103 -37.61 -14.87 3.05
C LYS A 103 -37.10 -13.93 1.97
N GLU A 104 -37.98 -13.07 1.44
CA GLU A 104 -37.62 -12.06 0.43
C GLU A 104 -36.50 -11.11 0.89
N VAL A 105 -36.48 -10.76 2.18
CA VAL A 105 -35.46 -9.89 2.78
C VAL A 105 -34.14 -10.65 2.94
N VAL A 106 -34.19 -11.89 3.43
CA VAL A 106 -33.02 -12.76 3.56
C VAL A 106 -32.35 -13.00 2.20
N GLU A 107 -33.14 -13.33 1.18
CA GLU A 107 -32.63 -13.55 -0.18
C GLU A 107 -32.01 -12.28 -0.78
N ARG A 108 -32.61 -11.12 -0.53
CA ARG A 108 -32.08 -9.84 -1.02
C ARG A 108 -30.76 -9.48 -0.34
N ILE A 109 -30.62 -9.75 0.95
CA ILE A 109 -29.35 -9.56 1.68
C ILE A 109 -28.25 -10.44 1.07
N ARG A 110 -28.52 -11.74 0.89
CA ARG A 110 -27.57 -12.69 0.29
C ARG A 110 -27.15 -12.33 -1.13
N LYS A 111 -28.10 -11.84 -1.96
CA LYS A 111 -27.83 -11.43 -3.35
C LYS A 111 -26.96 -10.16 -3.46
N ASN A 112 -26.98 -9.31 -2.44
CA ASN A 112 -26.23 -8.06 -2.42
C ASN A 112 -24.87 -8.17 -1.70
N ALA A 113 -24.45 -9.40 -1.32
CA ALA A 113 -23.21 -9.70 -0.60
C ALA A 113 -22.10 -10.26 -1.50
#